data_AF-A0A660W9D2-F1
#
_entry.id   AF-A0A660W9D2-F1
#
_cell.length_a   1.000
_cell.length_b   1.000
_cell.length_c   1.000
_cell.angle_alpha   90.00
_cell.angle_beta   90.00
_cell.angle_gamma   90.00
#
_symmetry.space_group_name_H-M   'P 1'
#
loop_
_entity.id
_entity.type
_entity.pdbx_description
1 polymer ?
#
loop_
_entity_poly.entity_id
_entity_poly.type
_entity_poly.pdbx_seq_one_letter_code
_entity_poly.pdbx_strand_id
1 'polypeptide(L)'
;MLRIKYGDKYFNDPQLTIECETAWSEDGETRIGTVERWNIRDHVTGASADEVNAALNEFKSALAIDGQDLALTGPSEMQSMRAADIERGPKVVKNTLLDEESVYRTTVWFTVLFEGFRAVVQDGIIDRYYTHRYETDESGLHVQSRKGFVRTESGTSALSKYPDVKPDTPEGYVVAKESYSVDDDDTLLEYEIAFRELHADLPENTTDGFATTSAYVDEDGLQRVTVRGKFTGSGAMGAAQSHKPTGGNVFISEQEIESNDFDGSVRFKYVYLLNANDDPGDEEPNLLAFTETLLFRTAIETPRFVTINAPNQPPYKFVGGSQTYQVEQFGTAVGLEAYPEAPEAIYDAAHYSERPVVTYHAPVLNTDKEFINWKVEWKYSYEFAEEPDMNQRPTKRTIY
;
A
#
# COMPACT_ATOMS: atom_id res chain seq x y z
N MET A 1 -0.35 -6.74 2.71
CA MET A 1 0.98 -7.24 3.12
C MET A 1 1.19 -8.69 2.72
N LEU A 2 2.06 -8.91 1.71
CA LEU A 2 2.52 -10.24 1.34
C LEU A 2 3.45 -10.77 2.45
N ARG A 3 3.17 -11.97 2.95
CA ARG A 3 4.02 -12.66 3.90
C ARG A 3 4.29 -14.07 3.44
N ILE A 4 5.54 -14.49 3.55
CA ILE A 4 5.90 -15.89 3.36
C ILE A 4 5.99 -16.54 4.73
N LYS A 5 5.13 -17.52 4.97
CA LYS A 5 5.10 -18.29 6.22
C LYS A 5 5.90 -19.58 6.05
N TYR A 6 6.70 -19.91 7.05
CA TYR A 6 7.34 -21.23 7.21
C TYR A 6 7.31 -21.62 8.71
N GLY A 7 6.70 -22.75 9.03
CA GLY A 7 6.41 -23.08 10.45
C GLY A 7 5.61 -21.95 11.12
N ASP A 8 6.10 -21.43 12.25
CA ASP A 8 5.50 -20.29 12.97
C ASP A 8 6.12 -18.93 12.63
N LYS A 9 7.03 -18.88 11.65
CA LYS A 9 7.77 -17.67 11.27
C LYS A 9 7.25 -17.04 9.99
N TYR A 10 7.52 -15.75 9.86
CA TYR A 10 7.09 -14.92 8.74
C TYR A 10 8.25 -14.10 8.20
N PHE A 11 8.33 -14.07 6.88
CA PHE A 11 9.04 -13.08 6.09
C PHE A 11 8.07 -11.96 5.74
N ASN A 12 8.39 -10.73 6.12
CA ASN A 12 7.53 -9.56 5.89
C ASN A 12 8.04 -8.83 4.66
N ASP A 13 7.16 -8.61 3.69
CA ASP A 13 7.44 -7.90 2.43
C ASP A 13 8.56 -8.51 1.55
N PRO A 14 8.55 -9.83 1.31
CA PRO A 14 9.52 -10.44 0.42
C PRO A 14 9.29 -9.99 -1.03
N GLN A 15 10.38 -9.78 -1.77
CA GLN A 15 10.32 -9.72 -3.22
C GLN A 15 10.11 -11.14 -3.75
N LEU A 16 8.95 -11.38 -4.38
CA LEU A 16 8.58 -12.69 -4.89
C LEU A 16 8.38 -12.63 -6.40
N THR A 17 9.05 -13.53 -7.11
CA THR A 17 8.80 -13.81 -8.51
C THR A 17 8.47 -15.29 -8.69
N ILE A 18 7.30 -15.57 -9.27
CA ILE A 18 6.84 -16.92 -9.60
C ILE A 18 6.93 -17.09 -11.12
N GLU A 19 7.70 -18.04 -11.60
CA GLU A 19 7.74 -18.43 -13.00
C GLU A 19 6.98 -19.74 -13.18
N CYS A 20 6.15 -19.85 -14.21
CA CYS A 20 5.47 -21.08 -14.56
C CYS A 20 5.75 -21.42 -16.02
N GLU A 21 6.13 -22.65 -16.30
CA GLU A 21 6.39 -23.16 -17.65
C GLU A 21 5.73 -24.53 -17.84
N THR A 22 5.49 -24.94 -19.08
CA THR A 22 4.98 -26.28 -19.39
C THR A 22 6.04 -27.35 -19.15
N ALA A 23 5.67 -28.43 -18.47
CA ALA A 23 6.52 -29.61 -18.31
C ALA A 23 6.23 -30.62 -19.44
N TRP A 24 7.29 -31.10 -20.09
CA TRP A 24 7.24 -32.08 -21.17
C TRP A 24 7.90 -33.38 -20.75
N SER A 25 7.45 -34.51 -21.31
CA SER A 25 8.14 -35.80 -21.21
C SER A 25 9.55 -35.72 -21.77
N GLU A 26 10.39 -36.70 -21.44
CA GLU A 26 11.79 -36.73 -21.91
C GLU A 26 11.93 -36.70 -23.44
N ASP A 27 10.94 -37.18 -24.17
CA ASP A 27 10.88 -37.11 -25.64
C ASP A 27 10.48 -35.73 -26.18
N GLY A 28 9.99 -34.83 -25.32
CA GLY A 28 9.50 -33.50 -25.69
C GLY A 28 8.16 -33.50 -26.43
N GLU A 29 7.49 -34.66 -26.57
CA GLU A 29 6.27 -34.79 -27.38
C GLU A 29 4.99 -34.73 -26.52
N THR A 30 5.05 -35.21 -25.28
CA THR A 30 3.88 -35.28 -24.40
C THR A 30 3.97 -34.23 -23.30
N ARG A 31 2.98 -33.36 -23.20
CA ARG A 31 2.83 -32.47 -22.04
C ARG A 31 2.49 -33.30 -20.81
N ILE A 32 3.34 -33.25 -19.79
CA ILE A 32 3.17 -33.99 -18.53
C ILE A 32 2.71 -33.11 -17.37
N GLY A 33 2.77 -31.77 -17.50
CA GLY A 33 2.30 -30.85 -16.47
C GLY A 33 2.80 -29.42 -16.64
N THR A 34 3.13 -28.79 -15.52
CA THR A 34 3.77 -27.46 -15.45
C THR A 34 4.86 -27.47 -14.38
N VAL A 35 5.95 -26.74 -14.58
CA VAL A 35 6.96 -26.46 -13.54
C VAL A 35 6.72 -25.05 -13.02
N GLU A 36 6.78 -24.87 -11.71
CA GLU A 36 6.64 -23.56 -11.06
C GLU A 36 7.92 -23.23 -10.28
N ARG A 37 8.52 -22.06 -10.50
CA ARG A 37 9.75 -21.63 -9.82
C ARG A 37 9.46 -20.39 -9.00
N TRP A 38 9.69 -20.45 -7.69
CA TRP A 38 9.54 -19.29 -6.80
C TRP A 38 10.91 -18.75 -6.47
N ASN A 39 11.20 -17.56 -6.97
CA ASN A 39 12.37 -16.79 -6.61
C ASN A 39 11.97 -15.82 -5.51
N ILE A 40 12.46 -16.07 -4.29
CA ILE A 40 12.16 -15.28 -3.11
C ILE A 40 13.41 -14.54 -2.68
N ARG A 41 13.27 -13.24 -2.50
CA ARG A 41 14.32 -12.38 -1.96
C ARG A 41 13.80 -11.65 -0.76
N ASP A 42 14.47 -11.86 0.36
CA ASP A 42 14.14 -11.19 1.61
C ASP A 42 15.39 -10.93 2.48
N HIS A 43 15.19 -10.38 3.66
CA HIS A 43 16.20 -10.03 4.63
C HIS A 43 15.99 -10.82 5.92
N VAL A 44 17.08 -11.31 6.50
CA VAL A 44 17.10 -11.87 7.85
C VAL A 44 17.94 -10.94 8.71
N THR A 45 17.36 -10.50 9.83
CA THR A 45 17.99 -9.57 10.77
C THR A 45 18.31 -10.27 12.08
N GLY A 46 19.41 -9.91 12.72
CA GLY A 46 19.77 -10.37 14.07
C GLY A 46 20.64 -9.35 14.80
N ALA A 47 20.74 -9.46 16.12
CA ALA A 47 21.64 -8.61 16.91
C ALA A 47 23.11 -9.00 16.72
N SER A 48 23.39 -10.16 16.11
CA SER A 48 24.73 -10.64 15.79
C SER A 48 24.74 -11.51 14.52
N ALA A 49 25.93 -11.71 13.96
CA ALA A 49 26.12 -12.65 12.84
C ALA A 49 25.73 -14.10 13.20
N ASP A 50 25.93 -14.52 14.45
CA ASP A 50 25.56 -15.85 14.92
C ASP A 50 24.03 -16.02 14.96
N GLU A 51 23.29 -15.00 15.40
CA GLU A 51 21.82 -15.00 15.36
C GLU A 51 21.28 -15.06 13.94
N VAL A 52 21.87 -14.29 13.03
CA VAL A 52 21.53 -14.33 11.60
C VAL A 52 21.76 -15.72 11.01
N ASN A 53 22.90 -16.34 11.30
CA ASN A 53 23.21 -17.70 10.84
C ASN A 53 22.28 -18.74 11.47
N ALA A 54 21.94 -18.59 12.75
CA ALA A 54 20.97 -19.45 13.43
C ALA A 54 19.59 -19.36 12.78
N ALA A 55 19.08 -18.16 12.52
CA ALA A 55 17.81 -17.94 11.84
C ALA A 55 17.81 -18.53 10.42
N LEU A 56 18.91 -18.40 9.68
CA LEU A 56 19.06 -19.00 8.35
C LEU A 56 19.07 -20.53 8.40
N ASN A 57 19.76 -21.13 9.37
CA ASN A 57 19.80 -22.59 9.52
C ASN A 57 18.46 -23.16 9.99
N GLU A 58 17.75 -22.44 10.85
CA GLU A 58 16.39 -22.79 11.26
C GLU A 58 15.43 -22.74 10.07
N PHE A 59 15.52 -21.70 9.23
CA PHE A 59 14.74 -21.61 7.99
C PHE A 59 14.99 -22.79 7.04
N LYS A 60 16.27 -23.13 6.80
CA LYS A 60 16.64 -24.29 5.98
C LYS A 60 16.11 -25.61 6.57
N SER A 61 16.18 -25.75 7.88
CA SER A 61 15.71 -26.95 8.59
C SER A 61 14.19 -27.07 8.52
N ALA A 62 13.47 -25.95 8.67
CA ALA A 62 12.03 -25.90 8.54
C ALA A 62 11.55 -26.39 7.17
N LEU A 63 12.16 -25.91 6.09
CA LEU A 63 11.81 -26.34 4.73
C LEU A 63 12.16 -27.80 4.42
N ALA A 64 12.95 -28.46 5.26
CA ALA A 64 13.26 -29.89 5.13
C ALA A 64 12.26 -30.79 5.90
N ILE A 65 11.37 -30.21 6.71
CA ILE A 65 10.39 -30.96 7.51
C ILE A 65 9.07 -31.06 6.75
N ASP A 66 8.61 -32.28 6.53
CA ASP A 66 7.29 -32.53 5.93
C ASP A 66 6.16 -31.95 6.79
N GLY A 67 5.27 -31.17 6.17
CA GLY A 67 4.18 -30.44 6.83
C GLY A 67 4.53 -29.02 7.33
N GLN A 68 5.76 -28.53 7.13
CA GLN A 68 6.08 -27.09 7.27
C GLN A 68 6.07 -26.40 5.91
N ASP A 69 4.87 -26.35 5.35
CA ASP A 69 4.58 -25.83 4.02
C ASP A 69 5.01 -24.36 3.88
N LEU A 70 5.59 -24.02 2.73
CA LEU A 70 5.85 -22.63 2.36
C LEU A 70 4.53 -22.03 1.87
N ALA A 71 3.95 -21.12 2.64
CA ALA A 71 2.68 -20.51 2.28
C ALA A 71 2.85 -19.03 1.94
N LEU A 72 2.27 -18.62 0.81
CA LEU A 72 1.96 -17.22 0.55
C LEU A 72 0.72 -16.88 1.37
N THR A 73 0.90 -15.94 2.28
CA THR A 73 -0.19 -15.40 3.09
C THR A 73 -0.37 -13.94 2.70
N GLY A 74 -1.56 -13.63 2.17
CA GLY A 74 -1.97 -12.31 1.69
C GLY A 74 -3.50 -12.17 1.78
N PRO A 75 -4.07 -11.02 1.36
CA PRO A 75 -5.51 -10.73 1.46
C PRO A 75 -6.41 -11.73 0.72
N SER A 76 -5.94 -12.29 -0.39
CA SER A 76 -6.66 -13.32 -1.15
C SER A 76 -5.70 -14.35 -1.76
N GLU A 77 -6.16 -15.60 -1.76
CA GLU A 77 -5.48 -16.87 -2.10
C GLU A 77 -4.23 -17.25 -1.29
N MET A 78 -4.41 -18.26 -0.43
CA MET A 78 -3.33 -19.04 0.16
C MET A 78 -2.79 -20.04 -0.87
N GLN A 79 -1.76 -19.67 -1.62
CA GLN A 79 -0.96 -20.65 -2.34
C GLN A 79 0.04 -21.26 -1.33
N SER A 80 -0.15 -22.53 -1.00
CA SER A 80 0.75 -23.30 -0.12
C SER A 80 1.50 -24.35 -0.94
N MET A 81 2.82 -24.45 -0.75
CA MET A 81 3.62 -25.56 -1.23
C MET A 81 3.92 -26.55 -0.12
N ARG A 82 3.75 -27.84 -0.39
CA ARG A 82 4.19 -28.86 0.57
C ARG A 82 5.69 -29.05 0.49
N ALA A 83 6.31 -29.35 1.64
CA ALA A 83 7.75 -29.64 1.67
C ALA A 83 8.14 -30.81 0.76
N ALA A 84 7.26 -31.82 0.64
CA ALA A 84 7.43 -32.93 -0.30
C ALA A 84 7.50 -32.52 -1.78
N ASP A 85 6.99 -31.32 -2.14
CA ASP A 85 7.00 -30.82 -3.51
C ASP A 85 8.25 -29.96 -3.83
N ILE A 86 9.12 -29.71 -2.82
CA ILE A 86 10.35 -28.93 -2.97
C ILE A 86 11.51 -29.87 -3.32
N GLU A 87 11.55 -30.34 -4.57
CA GLU A 87 12.45 -31.43 -5.00
C GLU A 87 13.95 -31.12 -4.82
N ARG A 88 14.35 -29.83 -4.78
CA ARG A 88 15.77 -29.41 -4.66
C ARG A 88 16.10 -28.53 -3.45
N GLY A 89 15.14 -28.35 -2.55
CA GLY A 89 15.26 -27.46 -1.38
C GLY A 89 15.51 -25.98 -1.73
N PRO A 90 15.45 -25.06 -0.73
CA PRO A 90 15.83 -23.67 -0.90
C PRO A 90 17.34 -23.55 -1.19
N LYS A 91 17.72 -22.93 -2.31
CA LYS A 91 19.12 -22.61 -2.60
C LYS A 91 19.46 -21.20 -2.15
N VAL A 92 20.21 -21.04 -1.05
CA VAL A 92 20.69 -19.72 -0.61
C VAL A 92 21.87 -19.28 -1.49
N VAL A 93 21.68 -18.25 -2.31
CA VAL A 93 22.62 -17.86 -3.37
C VAL A 93 23.66 -16.83 -2.91
N LYS A 94 23.31 -15.95 -1.96
CA LYS A 94 24.22 -14.89 -1.51
C LYS A 94 23.92 -14.47 -0.06
N ASN A 95 24.97 -14.45 0.76
CA ASN A 95 24.97 -13.82 2.08
C ASN A 95 25.80 -12.54 1.95
N THR A 96 25.25 -11.40 2.35
CA THR A 96 26.02 -10.16 2.48
C THR A 96 25.62 -9.55 3.80
N LEU A 97 26.52 -9.64 4.78
CA LEU A 97 26.36 -8.99 6.08
C LEU A 97 26.66 -7.51 5.89
N LEU A 98 25.68 -6.67 6.16
CA LEU A 98 25.83 -5.22 6.24
C LEU A 98 25.73 -4.84 7.72
N ASP A 99 26.73 -4.10 8.20
CA ASP A 99 26.73 -3.47 9.51
C ASP A 99 26.20 -2.04 9.32
N GLU A 100 24.93 -1.85 9.65
CA GLU A 100 24.31 -0.53 9.72
C GLU A 100 23.81 -0.34 11.16
N GLU A 101 24.37 0.66 11.84
CA GLU A 101 23.82 1.20 13.09
C GLU A 101 23.53 0.20 14.22
N SER A 102 24.45 -0.75 14.47
CA SER A 102 24.37 -1.73 15.58
C SER A 102 23.38 -2.89 15.38
N VAL A 103 22.83 -3.07 14.17
CA VAL A 103 22.04 -4.26 13.81
C VAL A 103 22.72 -4.99 12.67
N TYR A 104 23.03 -6.27 12.85
CA TYR A 104 23.56 -7.11 11.77
C TYR A 104 22.41 -7.50 10.84
N ARG A 105 22.41 -6.98 9.61
CA ARG A 105 21.44 -7.37 8.58
C ARG A 105 22.14 -8.22 7.53
N THR A 106 21.55 -9.36 7.15
CA THR A 106 21.92 -10.05 5.90
C THR A 106 20.72 -10.07 4.98
N THR A 107 20.94 -9.73 3.71
CA THR A 107 19.99 -10.12 2.68
C THR A 107 20.17 -11.61 2.39
N VAL A 108 19.07 -12.36 2.34
CA VAL A 108 19.06 -13.78 1.99
C VAL A 108 18.31 -13.93 0.68
N TRP A 109 19.00 -14.48 -0.32
CA TRP A 109 18.40 -14.75 -1.63
C TRP A 109 18.23 -16.24 -1.73
N PHE A 110 17.00 -16.71 -1.93
CA PHE A 110 16.79 -18.13 -2.16
C PHE A 110 15.76 -18.43 -3.24
N THR A 111 16.08 -19.40 -4.08
CA THR A 111 15.15 -19.94 -5.06
C THR A 111 14.58 -21.24 -4.51
N VAL A 112 13.25 -21.34 -4.47
CA VAL A 112 12.49 -22.56 -4.23
C VAL A 112 12.00 -23.04 -5.58
N LEU A 113 12.50 -24.19 -6.04
CA LEU A 113 12.05 -24.82 -7.27
C LEU A 113 10.96 -25.84 -6.95
N PHE A 114 9.82 -25.72 -7.61
CA PHE A 114 8.72 -26.67 -7.54
C PHE A 114 8.52 -27.34 -8.91
N GLU A 115 8.74 -28.64 -8.97
CA GLU A 115 8.44 -29.45 -10.14
C GLU A 115 7.12 -30.19 -9.87
N GLY A 116 6.01 -29.47 -9.83
CA GLY A 116 4.72 -30.07 -9.52
C GLY A 116 3.89 -30.40 -10.74
N PHE A 117 3.62 -31.69 -10.92
CA PHE A 117 2.75 -32.19 -11.97
C PHE A 117 1.27 -31.84 -11.69
N ARG A 118 0.84 -30.62 -12.04
CA ARG A 118 -0.58 -30.36 -12.27
C ARG A 118 -0.91 -30.74 -13.70
N ALA A 119 -1.57 -31.89 -13.86
CA ALA A 119 -2.22 -32.27 -15.11
C ALA A 119 -3.42 -31.33 -15.37
N VAL A 120 -3.13 -30.11 -15.80
CA VAL A 120 -4.16 -29.19 -16.31
C VAL A 120 -4.27 -29.47 -17.80
N VAL A 121 -5.14 -30.41 -18.16
CA VAL A 121 -5.58 -30.54 -19.56
C VAL A 121 -6.52 -29.37 -19.82
N GLN A 122 -6.01 -28.32 -20.45
CA GLN A 122 -6.81 -27.22 -20.99
C GLN A 122 -6.91 -27.44 -22.49
N ASP A 123 -8.11 -27.74 -22.99
CA ASP A 123 -8.36 -28.06 -24.40
C ASP A 123 -7.82 -26.97 -25.31
N GLY A 124 -6.96 -27.37 -26.25
CA GLY A 124 -6.41 -26.51 -27.30
C GLY A 124 -5.25 -25.61 -26.87
N ILE A 125 -4.78 -25.65 -25.62
CA ILE A 125 -3.56 -24.94 -25.17
C ILE A 125 -2.37 -25.91 -25.17
N ILE A 126 -1.43 -25.68 -26.08
CA ILE A 126 -0.20 -26.49 -26.20
C ILE A 126 0.91 -26.03 -25.27
N ASP A 127 1.00 -24.72 -25.01
CA ASP A 127 2.04 -24.17 -24.17
C ASP A 127 1.56 -22.91 -23.46
N ARG A 128 2.10 -22.69 -22.26
CA ARG A 128 1.89 -21.46 -21.50
C ARG A 128 3.13 -21.17 -20.68
N TYR A 129 3.46 -19.89 -20.60
CA TYR A 129 4.49 -19.39 -19.71
C TYR A 129 3.96 -18.13 -19.04
N TYR A 130 4.28 -17.94 -17.76
CA TYR A 130 4.11 -16.64 -17.14
C TYR A 130 5.12 -16.41 -16.02
N THR A 131 5.39 -15.13 -15.80
CA THR A 131 6.07 -14.61 -14.61
C THR A 131 5.06 -13.78 -13.82
N HIS A 132 4.84 -14.14 -12.56
CA HIS A 132 4.09 -13.35 -11.59
C HIS A 132 5.10 -12.64 -10.69
N ARG A 133 4.98 -11.32 -10.53
CA ARG A 133 5.79 -10.53 -9.61
C ARG A 133 4.92 -9.85 -8.58
N TYR A 134 5.40 -9.85 -7.35
CA TYR A 134 4.86 -9.07 -6.25
C TYR A 134 5.89 -8.01 -5.90
N GLU A 135 5.53 -6.77 -6.14
CA GLU A 135 6.39 -5.62 -5.89
C GLU A 135 5.60 -4.60 -5.06
N THR A 136 6.33 -3.71 -4.40
CA THR A 136 5.74 -2.50 -3.85
C THR A 136 6.13 -1.38 -4.79
N ASP A 137 5.16 -0.63 -5.30
CA ASP A 137 5.43 0.49 -6.18
C ASP A 137 6.04 1.68 -5.42
N GLU A 138 6.36 2.75 -6.15
CA GLU A 138 6.95 3.96 -5.59
C GLU A 138 6.02 4.65 -4.55
N SER A 139 4.72 4.32 -4.55
CA SER A 139 3.73 4.85 -3.59
C SER A 139 3.57 3.97 -2.35
N GLY A 140 4.34 2.89 -2.22
CA GLY A 140 4.19 1.95 -1.11
C GLY A 140 3.03 0.96 -1.29
N LEU A 141 2.35 0.97 -2.45
CA LEU A 141 1.25 0.05 -2.74
C LEU A 141 1.74 -1.28 -3.26
N HIS A 142 1.08 -2.36 -2.86
CA HIS A 142 1.37 -3.66 -3.44
C HIS A 142 0.86 -3.73 -4.89
N VAL A 143 1.77 -4.05 -5.80
CA VAL A 143 1.49 -4.31 -7.21
C VAL A 143 1.77 -5.78 -7.50
N GLN A 144 0.76 -6.46 -8.02
CA GLN A 144 0.87 -7.82 -8.52
C GLN A 144 0.86 -7.77 -10.05
N SER A 145 1.96 -8.13 -10.70
CA SER A 145 2.02 -8.16 -12.16
C SER A 145 2.21 -9.57 -12.69
N ARG A 146 1.46 -9.92 -13.74
CA ARG A 146 1.66 -11.16 -14.48
C ARG A 146 1.96 -10.84 -15.94
N LYS A 147 3.10 -11.32 -16.42
CA LYS A 147 3.49 -11.25 -17.83
C LYS A 147 3.71 -12.66 -18.36
N GLY A 148 3.20 -12.97 -19.54
CA GLY A 148 3.30 -14.32 -20.06
C GLY A 148 2.85 -14.47 -21.49
N PHE A 149 2.74 -15.72 -21.92
CA PHE A 149 2.11 -16.08 -23.19
C PHE A 149 1.25 -17.32 -23.03
N VAL A 150 0.29 -17.46 -23.96
CA VAL A 150 -0.46 -18.69 -24.21
C VAL A 150 -0.31 -19.04 -25.68
N ARG A 151 -0.01 -20.31 -25.95
CA ARG A 151 0.09 -20.87 -27.29
C ARG A 151 -0.94 -21.97 -27.47
N THR A 152 -1.64 -21.95 -28.59
CA THR A 152 -2.71 -22.88 -28.92
C THR A 152 -2.36 -23.79 -30.10
N GLU A 153 -3.15 -24.86 -30.26
CA GLU A 153 -3.10 -25.70 -31.45
C GLU A 153 -3.52 -24.90 -32.70
N SER A 154 -3.00 -25.28 -33.87
CA SER A 154 -3.43 -24.68 -35.14
C SER A 154 -4.95 -24.82 -35.32
N GLY A 155 -5.61 -23.72 -35.68
CA GLY A 155 -7.07 -23.63 -35.80
C GLY A 155 -7.81 -23.34 -34.49
N THR A 156 -7.11 -23.27 -33.35
CA THR A 156 -7.65 -22.78 -32.08
C THR A 156 -7.14 -21.37 -31.80
N SER A 157 -8.04 -20.40 -31.64
CA SER A 157 -7.70 -19.00 -31.34
C SER A 157 -7.07 -18.84 -29.95
N ALA A 158 -5.85 -18.30 -29.88
CA ALA A 158 -5.17 -17.94 -28.64
C ALA A 158 -5.93 -16.85 -27.89
N LEU A 159 -6.48 -15.86 -28.61
CA LEU A 159 -7.32 -14.83 -28.02
C LEU A 159 -8.58 -15.41 -27.35
N SER A 160 -9.21 -16.41 -27.95
CA SER A 160 -10.38 -17.07 -27.37
C SER A 160 -10.06 -17.83 -26.07
N LYS A 161 -8.81 -18.25 -25.89
CA LYS A 161 -8.32 -18.95 -24.70
C LYS A 161 -7.77 -18.02 -23.63
N TYR A 162 -7.56 -16.75 -23.93
CA TYR A 162 -7.05 -15.77 -22.97
C TYR A 162 -7.85 -15.70 -21.66
N PRO A 163 -9.21 -15.69 -21.68
CA PRO A 163 -9.98 -15.69 -20.43
C PRO A 163 -9.71 -16.89 -19.52
N ASP A 164 -9.32 -18.05 -20.08
CA ASP A 164 -9.03 -19.27 -19.32
C ASP A 164 -7.67 -19.23 -18.61
N VAL A 165 -6.80 -18.28 -18.99
CA VAL A 165 -5.43 -18.12 -18.45
C VAL A 165 -5.20 -16.76 -17.79
N LYS A 166 -6.08 -15.78 -18.04
CA LYS A 166 -6.06 -14.47 -17.40
C LYS A 166 -6.27 -14.66 -15.89
N PRO A 167 -5.38 -14.14 -15.03
CA PRO A 167 -5.62 -14.18 -13.59
C PRO A 167 -6.88 -13.38 -13.23
N ASP A 168 -7.66 -13.88 -12.29
CA ASP A 168 -8.73 -13.11 -11.66
C ASP A 168 -8.15 -11.90 -10.93
N THR A 169 -8.94 -10.83 -10.80
CA THR A 169 -8.54 -9.67 -9.99
C THR A 169 -8.57 -10.07 -8.53
N PRO A 170 -7.44 -9.99 -7.80
CA PRO A 170 -7.41 -10.31 -6.38
C PRO A 170 -8.37 -9.43 -5.57
N GLU A 171 -8.86 -9.92 -4.43
CA GLU A 171 -9.73 -9.14 -3.55
C GLU A 171 -8.97 -7.94 -2.98
N GLY A 172 -9.58 -6.75 -3.03
CA GLY A 172 -8.93 -5.51 -2.61
C GLY A 172 -7.93 -4.95 -3.63
N TYR A 173 -7.93 -5.41 -4.88
CA TYR A 173 -7.10 -4.87 -5.96
C TYR A 173 -7.96 -4.35 -7.11
N VAL A 174 -7.37 -3.45 -7.91
CA VAL A 174 -7.91 -3.01 -9.21
C VAL A 174 -6.93 -3.31 -10.33
N VAL A 175 -7.44 -3.48 -11.55
CA VAL A 175 -6.60 -3.62 -12.76
C VAL A 175 -5.94 -2.27 -13.06
N ALA A 176 -4.65 -2.15 -12.79
CA ALA A 176 -3.86 -0.95 -13.05
C ALA A 176 -3.34 -0.91 -14.50
N LYS A 177 -3.04 -2.07 -15.07
CA LYS A 177 -2.58 -2.22 -16.46
C LYS A 177 -3.07 -3.53 -17.03
N GLU A 178 -3.54 -3.51 -18.27
CA GLU A 178 -3.81 -4.71 -19.05
C GLU A 178 -3.43 -4.46 -20.51
N SER A 179 -2.61 -5.33 -21.08
CA SER A 179 -2.22 -5.28 -22.48
C SER A 179 -1.94 -6.68 -22.99
N TYR A 180 -2.25 -6.92 -24.26
CA TYR A 180 -1.92 -8.17 -24.95
C TYR A 180 -1.67 -7.92 -26.44
N SER A 181 -0.98 -8.85 -27.06
CA SER A 181 -0.76 -8.90 -28.51
C SER A 181 -0.90 -10.33 -29.01
N VAL A 182 -1.43 -10.48 -30.22
CA VAL A 182 -1.68 -11.76 -30.88
C VAL A 182 -0.88 -11.81 -32.17
N ASP A 183 -0.34 -12.97 -32.53
CA ASP A 183 0.30 -13.20 -33.82
C ASP A 183 -0.71 -13.24 -34.99
N ASP A 184 -0.21 -13.23 -36.23
CA ASP A 184 -1.05 -13.17 -37.43
C ASP A 184 -1.97 -14.41 -37.58
N ASP A 185 -1.56 -15.55 -37.04
CA ASP A 185 -2.28 -16.82 -37.10
C ASP A 185 -3.23 -17.03 -35.91
N ASP A 186 -3.25 -16.13 -34.93
CA ASP A 186 -4.01 -16.26 -33.66
C ASP A 186 -3.71 -17.57 -32.93
N THR A 187 -2.43 -17.97 -32.92
CA THR A 187 -1.93 -19.16 -32.22
C THR A 187 -1.01 -18.83 -31.05
N LEU A 188 -0.55 -17.58 -30.94
CA LEU A 188 0.26 -17.09 -29.84
C LEU A 188 -0.28 -15.74 -29.36
N LEU A 189 -0.61 -15.67 -28.06
CA LEU A 189 -0.96 -14.43 -27.39
C LEU A 189 0.04 -14.15 -26.27
N GLU A 190 0.69 -13.00 -26.32
CA GLU A 190 1.52 -12.45 -25.25
C GLU A 190 0.70 -11.44 -24.44
N TYR A 191 0.83 -11.43 -23.12
CA TYR A 191 0.07 -10.54 -22.26
C TYR A 191 0.89 -9.99 -21.09
N GLU A 192 0.47 -8.84 -20.60
CA GLU A 192 0.93 -8.22 -19.37
C GLU A 192 -0.29 -7.62 -18.65
N ILE A 193 -0.53 -8.07 -17.42
CA ILE A 193 -1.55 -7.53 -16.52
C ILE A 193 -0.91 -7.13 -15.21
N ALA A 194 -1.29 -5.98 -14.67
CA ALA A 194 -0.89 -5.55 -13.34
C ALA A 194 -2.13 -5.17 -12.54
N PHE A 195 -2.19 -5.69 -11.32
CA PHE A 195 -3.16 -5.33 -10.30
C PHE A 195 -2.46 -4.47 -9.26
N ARG A 196 -3.15 -3.45 -8.77
CA ARG A 196 -2.66 -2.61 -7.68
C ARG A 196 -3.66 -2.64 -6.54
N GLU A 197 -3.15 -2.74 -5.32
CA GLU A 197 -3.95 -2.73 -4.11
C GLU A 197 -4.76 -1.43 -4.02
N LEU A 198 -6.04 -1.55 -3.69
CA LEU A 198 -6.91 -0.41 -3.50
C LEU A 198 -6.46 0.35 -2.28
N HIS A 199 -6.30 1.64 -2.51
CA HIS A 199 -5.93 2.54 -1.47
C HIS A 199 -7.25 2.89 -0.75
N ALA A 200 -7.64 2.11 0.26
CA ALA A 200 -8.89 2.20 1.02
C ALA A 200 -10.21 2.32 0.28
N ASP A 201 -11.15 1.55 0.78
CA ASP A 201 -12.54 1.77 0.47
C ASP A 201 -12.98 3.18 0.90
N LEU A 202 -13.12 4.06 -0.09
CA LEU A 202 -14.09 5.14 -0.06
C LEU A 202 -15.38 4.57 0.54
N PRO A 203 -16.00 5.25 1.53
CA PRO A 203 -17.24 4.77 2.11
C PRO A 203 -18.22 4.38 1.01
N GLU A 204 -18.90 3.25 1.19
CA GLU A 204 -19.69 2.61 0.14
C GLU A 204 -20.53 3.62 -0.65
N ASN A 205 -20.40 3.58 -1.98
CA ASN A 205 -21.11 4.46 -2.93
C ASN A 205 -20.67 5.95 -2.94
N THR A 206 -19.54 6.32 -2.33
CA THR A 206 -18.92 7.66 -2.55
C THR A 206 -17.98 7.67 -3.75
N THR A 207 -17.88 8.83 -4.42
CA THR A 207 -17.06 9.03 -5.61
C THR A 207 -15.86 9.96 -5.37
N ASP A 208 -15.93 10.82 -4.34
CA ASP A 208 -14.89 11.80 -3.95
C ASP A 208 -15.21 12.36 -2.55
N GLY A 209 -14.23 12.86 -1.80
CA GLY A 209 -14.47 13.65 -0.58
C GLY A 209 -13.26 13.96 0.31
N PHE A 210 -13.49 14.78 1.33
CA PHE A 210 -12.50 15.14 2.36
C PHE A 210 -13.15 15.34 3.74
N ALA A 211 -12.34 15.24 4.79
CA ALA A 211 -12.69 15.60 6.17
C ALA A 211 -11.51 16.29 6.88
N THR A 212 -11.80 17.19 7.81
CA THR A 212 -10.87 18.02 8.58
C THR A 212 -11.28 18.00 10.05
N THR A 213 -10.32 17.83 10.95
CA THR A 213 -10.56 17.80 12.39
C THR A 213 -9.71 18.86 13.10
N SER A 214 -10.32 19.63 13.99
CA SER A 214 -9.62 20.60 14.85
C SER A 214 -10.12 20.49 16.28
N ALA A 215 -9.25 20.54 17.27
CA ALA A 215 -9.58 20.55 18.68
C ALA A 215 -9.00 21.79 19.37
N TYR A 216 -9.67 22.34 20.38
CA TYR A 216 -9.08 23.36 21.25
C TYR A 216 -9.68 23.25 22.64
N VAL A 217 -8.90 23.56 23.66
CA VAL A 217 -9.38 23.65 25.04
C VAL A 217 -9.93 25.05 25.27
N ASP A 218 -11.20 25.13 25.68
CA ASP A 218 -11.84 26.41 26.00
C ASP A 218 -11.47 26.92 27.41
N GLU A 219 -11.99 28.09 27.77
CA GLU A 219 -11.71 28.74 29.07
C GLU A 219 -12.17 27.90 30.27
N ASP A 220 -13.11 26.97 30.07
CA ASP A 220 -13.65 26.09 31.10
C ASP A 220 -12.85 24.77 31.21
N GLY A 221 -11.79 24.61 30.41
CA GLY A 221 -10.97 23.40 30.37
C GLY A 221 -11.63 22.24 29.61
N LEU A 222 -12.62 22.51 28.74
CA LEU A 222 -13.24 21.49 27.89
C LEU A 222 -12.56 21.46 26.52
N GLN A 223 -12.22 20.26 26.04
CA GLN A 223 -11.65 20.10 24.71
C GLN A 223 -12.78 20.10 23.67
N ARG A 224 -12.92 21.20 22.95
CA ARG A 224 -13.87 21.39 21.85
C ARG A 224 -13.28 20.89 20.55
N VAL A 225 -13.81 19.78 20.04
CA VAL A 225 -13.43 19.18 18.77
C VAL A 225 -14.45 19.51 17.69
N THR A 226 -13.98 19.96 16.53
CA THR A 226 -14.76 20.25 15.33
C THR A 226 -14.29 19.33 14.20
N VAL A 227 -15.20 18.53 13.66
CA VAL A 227 -14.98 17.71 12.46
C VAL A 227 -15.84 18.28 11.35
N ARG A 228 -15.27 18.58 10.18
CA ARG A 228 -16.01 19.11 9.02
C ARG A 228 -15.51 18.48 7.74
N GLY A 229 -16.34 18.39 6.72
CA GLY A 229 -15.92 17.80 5.45
C GLY A 229 -16.94 17.95 4.33
N LYS A 230 -16.62 17.36 3.18
CA LYS A 230 -17.50 17.25 2.02
C LYS A 230 -17.30 15.87 1.38
N PHE A 231 -18.38 15.15 1.11
CA PHE A 231 -18.37 13.94 0.29
C PHE A 231 -19.26 14.12 -0.95
N THR A 232 -19.02 13.35 -2.00
CA THR A 232 -19.81 13.33 -3.24
C THR A 232 -20.16 11.89 -3.61
N GLY A 233 -21.34 11.68 -4.21
CA GLY A 233 -21.82 10.37 -4.64
C GLY A 233 -23.04 9.87 -3.84
N SER A 234 -23.66 8.77 -4.25
CA SER A 234 -24.87 8.24 -3.61
C SER A 234 -24.64 7.78 -2.16
N GLY A 235 -23.39 7.53 -1.77
CA GLY A 235 -22.95 7.23 -0.41
C GLY A 235 -22.57 8.45 0.44
N ALA A 236 -22.58 9.66 -0.12
CA ALA A 236 -22.02 10.86 0.54
C ALA A 236 -22.66 11.17 1.90
N MET A 237 -23.97 10.92 2.04
CA MET A 237 -24.67 11.10 3.31
C MET A 237 -24.23 10.07 4.37
N GLY A 238 -24.07 8.80 3.97
CA GLY A 238 -23.58 7.76 4.88
C GLY A 238 -22.14 8.03 5.33
N ALA A 239 -21.30 8.49 4.41
CA ALA A 239 -19.93 8.91 4.67
C ALA A 239 -19.84 10.11 5.63
N ALA A 240 -20.70 11.13 5.45
CA ALA A 240 -20.77 12.24 6.38
C ALA A 240 -21.21 11.77 7.78
N GLN A 241 -22.20 10.87 7.85
CA GLN A 241 -22.71 10.36 9.12
C GLN A 241 -21.72 9.46 9.86
N SER A 242 -20.83 8.73 9.18
CA SER A 242 -19.80 7.92 9.83
C SER A 242 -18.75 8.76 10.57
N HIS A 243 -18.62 10.04 10.22
CA HIS A 243 -17.76 11.00 10.91
C HIS A 243 -18.44 11.66 12.11
N LYS A 244 -19.71 11.33 12.39
CA LYS A 244 -20.38 11.77 13.61
C LYS A 244 -19.72 11.08 14.80
N PRO A 245 -19.26 11.83 15.81
CA PRO A 245 -18.62 11.24 16.98
C PRO A 245 -19.62 10.36 17.74
N THR A 246 -19.18 9.19 18.17
CA THR A 246 -19.97 8.23 18.96
C THR A 246 -19.23 7.88 20.25
N GLY A 247 -19.87 8.02 21.40
CA GLY A 247 -19.27 7.70 22.71
C GLY A 247 -20.05 8.31 23.87
N GLY A 248 -19.97 7.70 25.06
CA GLY A 248 -20.71 8.14 26.25
C GLY A 248 -20.30 9.52 26.80
N ASN A 249 -19.06 9.95 26.51
CA ASN A 249 -18.49 11.20 27.03
C ASN A 249 -18.42 12.31 25.95
N VAL A 250 -19.18 12.16 24.87
CA VAL A 250 -19.21 13.12 23.75
C VAL A 250 -20.47 13.96 23.85
N PHE A 251 -20.33 15.25 24.15
CA PHE A 251 -21.45 16.19 24.05
C PHE A 251 -21.41 16.93 22.71
N ILE A 252 -22.32 16.60 21.78
CA ILE A 252 -22.43 17.32 20.50
C ILE A 252 -23.07 18.69 20.75
N SER A 253 -22.26 19.73 20.63
CA SER A 253 -22.67 21.14 20.81
C SER A 253 -23.23 21.78 19.53
N GLU A 254 -22.82 21.30 18.35
CA GLU A 254 -23.25 21.83 17.06
C GLU A 254 -23.25 20.71 16.00
N GLN A 255 -24.25 20.70 15.12
CA GLN A 255 -24.33 19.78 13.98
C GLN A 255 -24.93 20.52 12.78
N GLU A 256 -24.18 20.57 11.68
CA GLU A 256 -24.63 21.10 10.40
C GLU A 256 -24.40 20.03 9.32
N ILE A 257 -25.41 19.74 8.50
CA ILE A 257 -25.30 18.88 7.31
C ILE A 257 -26.07 19.56 6.19
N GLU A 258 -25.39 19.82 5.08
CA GLU A 258 -25.97 20.46 3.89
C GLU A 258 -25.79 19.53 2.70
N SER A 259 -26.89 19.10 2.09
CA SER A 259 -26.89 18.35 0.83
C SER A 259 -27.08 19.29 -0.36
N ASN A 260 -26.37 19.02 -1.44
CA ASN A 260 -26.53 19.70 -2.72
C ASN A 260 -26.99 18.69 -3.78
N ASP A 261 -28.25 18.78 -4.18
CA ASP A 261 -28.87 17.86 -5.13
C ASP A 261 -28.29 17.98 -6.55
N PHE A 262 -27.62 19.10 -6.87
CA PHE A 262 -27.07 19.32 -8.21
C PHE A 262 -25.82 18.49 -8.47
N ASP A 263 -24.87 18.50 -7.53
CA ASP A 263 -23.61 17.76 -7.65
C ASP A 263 -23.59 16.47 -6.82
N GLY A 264 -24.68 16.15 -6.10
CA GLY A 264 -24.78 14.98 -5.25
C GLY A 264 -23.83 15.03 -4.06
N SER A 265 -23.42 16.24 -3.63
CA SER A 265 -22.49 16.40 -2.52
C SER A 265 -23.16 16.66 -1.19
N VAL A 266 -22.50 16.26 -0.11
CA VAL A 266 -22.90 16.49 1.28
C VAL A 266 -21.76 17.15 2.02
N ARG A 267 -21.98 18.37 2.51
CA ARG A 267 -21.09 19.07 3.45
C ARG A 267 -21.56 18.82 4.87
N PHE A 268 -20.64 18.68 5.80
CA PHE A 268 -20.98 18.47 7.20
C PHE A 268 -20.03 19.19 8.15
N LYS A 269 -20.51 19.47 9.35
CA LYS A 269 -19.78 19.98 10.50
C LYS A 269 -20.38 19.38 11.77
N TYR A 270 -19.55 18.75 12.59
CA TYR A 270 -19.86 18.30 13.93
C TYR A 270 -18.95 19.04 14.91
N VAL A 271 -19.51 19.65 15.94
CA VAL A 271 -18.73 20.22 17.04
C VAL A 271 -19.13 19.53 18.33
N TYR A 272 -18.18 18.91 19.01
CA TYR A 272 -18.40 18.21 20.26
C TYR A 272 -17.39 18.62 21.33
N LEU A 273 -17.80 18.46 22.59
CA LEU A 273 -16.97 18.71 23.75
C LEU A 273 -16.56 17.36 24.35
N LEU A 274 -15.27 17.23 24.66
CA LEU A 274 -14.67 16.18 25.46
C LEU A 274 -14.27 16.77 26.81
N ASN A 275 -14.47 16.02 27.88
CA ASN A 275 -14.00 16.41 29.21
C ASN A 275 -12.48 16.19 29.27
N ALA A 276 -11.69 17.26 29.29
CA ALA A 276 -10.23 17.14 29.32
C ALA A 276 -9.69 16.44 30.58
N ASN A 277 -10.53 16.30 31.61
CA ASN A 277 -10.19 15.62 32.87
C ASN A 277 -10.52 14.11 32.88
N ASP A 278 -11.14 13.57 31.83
CA ASP A 278 -11.26 12.12 31.67
C ASP A 278 -9.94 11.58 31.10
N ASP A 279 -8.96 11.51 32.00
CA ASP A 279 -7.60 10.94 31.92
C ASP A 279 -7.30 10.02 30.71
N PRO A 280 -6.56 10.51 29.70
CA PRO A 280 -5.92 9.68 28.69
C PRO A 280 -4.55 9.13 29.13
N GLY A 281 -4.27 8.95 30.42
CA GLY A 281 -3.06 8.28 30.90
C GLY A 281 -1.83 9.19 30.95
N ASP A 282 -1.61 9.82 32.10
CA ASP A 282 -0.36 10.23 32.78
C ASP A 282 0.92 10.73 32.06
N GLU A 283 1.08 10.80 30.73
CA GLU A 283 2.37 11.26 30.15
C GLU A 283 2.32 12.25 28.97
N GLU A 284 1.14 12.70 28.49
CA GLU A 284 1.09 13.67 27.37
C GLU A 284 1.02 15.14 27.82
N PRO A 285 1.69 16.07 27.10
CA PRO A 285 1.66 17.49 27.40
C PRO A 285 0.24 18.04 27.22
N ASN A 286 -0.30 18.70 28.25
CA ASN A 286 -1.61 19.38 28.23
C ASN A 286 -1.83 20.16 26.92
N LEU A 287 -2.58 19.57 26.00
CA LEU A 287 -2.79 20.08 24.65
C LEU A 287 -3.85 21.19 24.69
N LEU A 288 -3.44 22.44 24.46
CA LEU A 288 -4.33 23.61 24.48
C LEU A 288 -5.09 23.79 23.16
N ALA A 289 -4.45 23.48 22.04
CA ALA A 289 -5.06 23.60 20.72
C ALA A 289 -4.43 22.63 19.73
N PHE A 290 -5.23 22.15 18.79
CA PHE A 290 -4.86 21.25 17.71
C PHE A 290 -5.70 21.56 16.47
N THR A 291 -5.10 21.63 15.31
CA THR A 291 -5.82 21.75 14.04
C THR A 291 -5.08 20.95 13.01
N GLU A 292 -5.77 20.05 12.32
CA GLU A 292 -5.20 19.27 11.22
C GLU A 292 -6.12 19.33 10.01
N THR A 293 -5.55 19.68 8.86
CA THR A 293 -6.25 19.74 7.58
C THR A 293 -5.58 18.79 6.61
N LEU A 294 -6.41 17.94 5.99
CA LEU A 294 -6.05 17.16 4.82
C LEU A 294 -6.73 17.78 3.62
N LEU A 295 -5.93 18.27 2.68
CA LEU A 295 -6.41 18.91 1.47
C LEU A 295 -6.04 18.06 0.26
N PHE A 296 -7.04 17.48 -0.39
CA PHE A 296 -6.89 16.72 -1.63
C PHE A 296 -7.17 17.64 -2.81
N ARG A 297 -6.24 17.72 -3.75
CA ARG A 297 -6.40 18.46 -5.00
C ARG A 297 -6.09 17.53 -6.16
N THR A 298 -7.00 17.39 -7.10
CA THR A 298 -6.65 16.94 -8.44
C THR A 298 -5.83 18.06 -9.09
N ALA A 299 -4.57 17.81 -9.42
CA ALA A 299 -3.77 18.80 -10.12
C ALA A 299 -4.37 18.98 -11.52
N ILE A 300 -4.75 20.22 -11.84
CA ILE A 300 -5.03 20.60 -13.23
C ILE A 300 -3.76 20.27 -14.01
N GLU A 301 -3.89 19.52 -15.11
CA GLU A 301 -2.83 19.19 -16.06
C GLU A 301 -1.88 20.39 -16.17
N THR A 302 -0.72 20.31 -15.53
CA THR A 302 0.32 21.30 -15.77
C THR A 302 1.07 20.71 -16.96
N PRO A 303 0.81 21.17 -18.21
CA PRO A 303 1.41 20.54 -19.38
C PRO A 303 2.93 20.62 -19.23
N ARG A 304 3.57 19.47 -19.00
CA ARG A 304 5.02 19.38 -19.02
C ARG A 304 5.44 19.25 -20.48
N PHE A 305 6.11 20.28 -20.98
CA PHE A 305 6.62 20.28 -22.34
C PHE A 305 7.97 19.58 -22.38
N VAL A 306 8.00 18.35 -22.88
CA VAL A 306 9.27 17.65 -23.12
C VAL A 306 9.69 17.94 -24.56
N THR A 307 10.89 18.52 -24.74
CA THR A 307 11.47 18.73 -26.06
C THR A 307 12.27 17.48 -26.42
N ILE A 308 11.83 16.75 -27.44
CA ILE A 308 12.51 15.54 -27.92
C ILE A 308 13.39 15.93 -29.11
N ASN A 309 14.69 15.66 -28.97
CA ASN A 309 15.68 15.84 -30.04
C ASN A 309 15.98 14.47 -30.65
N ALA A 310 15.23 14.08 -31.68
CA ALA A 310 15.47 12.84 -32.41
C ALA A 310 16.55 13.03 -33.50
N PRO A 311 17.42 12.03 -33.75
CA PRO A 311 18.39 12.10 -34.84
C PRO A 311 17.69 12.31 -36.19
N ASN A 312 18.16 13.29 -36.97
CA ASN A 312 17.63 13.66 -38.30
C ASN A 312 16.20 14.22 -38.32
N GLN A 313 15.66 14.70 -37.19
CA GLN A 313 14.40 15.44 -37.16
C GLN A 313 14.54 16.78 -36.41
N PRO A 314 13.76 17.82 -36.77
CA PRO A 314 13.66 19.03 -35.97
C PRO A 314 13.12 18.72 -34.56
N PRO A 315 13.54 19.45 -33.51
CA PRO A 315 13.00 19.27 -32.17
C PRO A 315 11.48 19.44 -32.19
N TYR A 316 10.74 18.48 -31.62
CA TYR A 316 9.30 18.60 -31.42
C TYR A 316 8.97 18.53 -29.93
N LYS A 317 7.93 19.28 -29.53
CA LYS A 317 7.44 19.34 -28.15
C LYS A 317 6.32 18.33 -27.98
N PHE A 318 6.51 17.37 -27.09
CA PHE A 318 5.44 16.50 -26.63
C PHE A 318 4.75 17.16 -25.44
N VAL A 319 3.41 17.23 -25.47
CA VAL A 319 2.61 17.55 -24.28
C VAL A 319 2.30 16.22 -23.63
N GLY A 320 3.05 15.88 -22.59
CA GLY A 320 2.83 14.68 -21.80
C GLY A 320 2.78 15.07 -20.33
N GLY A 321 1.74 14.62 -19.63
CA GLY A 321 1.62 14.74 -18.19
C GLY A 321 0.48 13.86 -17.73
N SER A 322 0.74 12.95 -16.80
CA SER A 322 -0.32 12.30 -16.04
C SER A 322 -0.95 13.34 -15.12
N GLN A 323 -2.27 13.31 -14.94
CA GLN A 323 -2.90 14.04 -13.84
C GLN A 323 -2.27 13.55 -12.55
N THR A 324 -1.74 14.47 -11.75
CA THR A 324 -1.24 14.13 -10.41
C THR A 324 -2.27 14.54 -9.38
N TYR A 325 -2.33 13.82 -8.27
CA TYR A 325 -3.12 14.20 -7.11
C TYR A 325 -2.15 14.83 -6.12
N GLN A 326 -2.44 16.03 -5.67
CA GLN A 326 -1.66 16.69 -4.63
C GLN A 326 -2.44 16.61 -3.33
N VAL A 327 -1.78 16.07 -2.29
CA VAL A 327 -2.33 16.11 -0.94
C VAL A 327 -1.46 17.01 -0.09
N GLU A 328 -2.08 17.89 0.69
CA GLU A 328 -1.39 18.64 1.72
C GLU A 328 -1.96 18.22 3.07
N GLN A 329 -1.13 17.66 3.95
CA GLN A 329 -1.45 17.52 5.38
C GLN A 329 -0.75 18.66 6.10
N PHE A 330 -1.50 19.52 6.76
CA PHE A 330 -0.91 20.61 7.52
C PHE A 330 -1.76 20.95 8.73
N GLY A 331 -1.10 21.54 9.72
CA GLY A 331 -1.75 21.80 10.98
C GLY A 331 -0.89 22.51 11.99
N THR A 332 -1.48 22.75 13.15
CA THR A 332 -0.84 23.41 14.28
C THR A 332 -1.27 22.74 15.56
N ALA A 333 -0.35 22.59 16.51
CA ALA A 333 -0.65 22.15 17.87
C ALA A 333 0.02 23.10 18.88
N VAL A 334 -0.62 23.30 20.03
CA VAL A 334 -0.13 24.17 21.11
C VAL A 334 -0.23 23.39 22.41
N GLY A 335 0.91 23.11 23.03
CA GLY A 335 0.99 22.52 24.36
C GLY A 335 1.15 23.60 25.43
N LEU A 336 0.61 23.35 26.63
CA LEU A 336 0.72 24.30 27.73
C LEU A 336 2.16 24.43 28.23
N GLU A 337 2.83 23.30 28.50
CA GLU A 337 4.11 23.26 29.22
C GLU A 337 5.29 22.72 28.39
N ALA A 338 5.00 22.05 27.28
CA ALA A 338 6.01 21.50 26.36
C ALA A 338 5.48 21.47 24.93
N TYR A 339 6.37 21.37 23.94
CA TYR A 339 5.97 21.20 22.55
C TYR A 339 5.18 19.89 22.40
N PRO A 340 3.95 19.94 21.88
CA PRO A 340 3.23 18.73 21.51
C PRO A 340 3.95 18.08 20.32
N GLU A 341 3.85 16.76 20.22
CA GLU A 341 4.40 16.02 19.09
C GLU A 341 3.63 16.40 17.83
N ALA A 342 4.36 16.77 16.77
CA ALA A 342 3.73 17.01 15.47
C ALA A 342 3.21 15.65 14.95
N PRO A 343 1.99 15.57 14.41
CA PRO A 343 1.49 14.35 13.85
C PRO A 343 2.41 13.85 12.75
N GLU A 344 2.71 12.56 12.74
CA GLU A 344 3.40 11.90 11.62
C GLU A 344 2.69 12.18 10.28
N ALA A 345 3.49 12.22 9.22
CA ALA A 345 3.03 12.34 7.85
C ALA A 345 2.16 11.12 7.49
N ILE A 346 0.93 11.35 7.01
CA ILE A 346 -0.01 10.26 6.69
C ILE A 346 0.42 9.42 5.48
N TYR A 347 1.28 9.97 4.61
CA TYR A 347 1.90 9.24 3.49
C TYR A 347 3.40 9.55 3.42
N ASP A 348 4.15 9.11 4.43
CA ASP A 348 5.60 9.39 4.50
C ASP A 348 6.36 8.96 3.22
N ALA A 349 5.91 7.87 2.58
CA ALA A 349 6.45 7.38 1.32
C ALA A 349 6.17 8.26 0.08
N ALA A 350 5.11 9.08 0.10
CA ALA A 350 4.68 9.90 -1.05
C ALA A 350 5.06 11.38 -0.92
N HIS A 351 5.95 11.70 0.02
CA HIS A 351 6.33 13.06 0.33
C HIS A 351 7.26 13.64 -0.75
N TYR A 352 6.77 14.58 -1.57
CA TYR A 352 7.54 15.13 -2.70
C TYR A 352 8.45 16.29 -2.30
N SER A 353 8.25 16.90 -1.12
CA SER A 353 9.16 17.93 -0.63
C SER A 353 10.35 17.30 0.10
N GLU A 354 11.56 17.79 -0.17
CA GLU A 354 12.83 17.22 0.34
C GLU A 354 12.87 17.08 1.86
N ARG A 355 12.01 17.79 2.63
CA ARG A 355 11.87 17.64 4.08
C ARG A 355 10.45 17.99 4.58
N PRO A 356 9.87 17.22 5.52
CA PRO A 356 8.71 17.66 6.27
C PRO A 356 8.98 19.03 6.92
N VAL A 357 8.08 19.99 6.74
CA VAL A 357 8.24 21.32 7.33
C VAL A 357 7.56 21.31 8.70
N VAL A 358 8.32 20.92 9.73
CA VAL A 358 7.92 21.07 11.13
C VAL A 358 8.60 22.31 11.71
N THR A 359 7.79 23.29 12.11
CA THR A 359 8.27 24.57 12.65
C THR A 359 7.88 24.70 14.11
N TYR A 360 8.89 24.78 14.98
CA TYR A 360 8.71 25.06 16.40
C TYR A 360 8.78 26.56 16.65
N HIS A 361 7.76 27.10 17.32
CA HIS A 361 7.67 28.51 17.66
C HIS A 361 8.06 28.73 19.11
N ALA A 362 8.80 29.81 19.40
CA ALA A 362 9.18 30.12 20.77
C ALA A 362 7.94 30.22 21.69
N PRO A 363 8.00 29.63 22.91
CA PRO A 363 6.90 29.74 23.86
C PRO A 363 6.69 31.18 24.33
N VAL A 364 5.49 31.47 24.78
CA VAL A 364 5.08 32.79 25.30
C VAL A 364 5.39 32.87 26.79
N LEU A 365 6.00 33.97 27.23
CA LEU A 365 6.21 34.21 28.65
C LEU A 365 4.91 34.72 29.30
N ASN A 366 4.39 34.01 30.30
CA ASN A 366 3.22 34.45 31.05
C ASN A 366 3.56 35.55 32.08
N THR A 367 2.56 36.00 32.84
CA THR A 367 2.71 37.03 33.88
C THR A 367 3.65 36.61 35.02
N ASP A 368 3.76 35.31 35.27
CA ASP A 368 4.59 34.71 36.32
C ASP A 368 6.02 34.41 35.84
N LYS A 369 6.35 34.81 34.60
CA LYS A 369 7.64 34.59 33.94
C LYS A 369 7.93 33.12 33.64
N GLU A 370 6.88 32.33 33.44
CA GLU A 370 6.96 30.95 32.98
C GLU A 370 6.69 30.89 31.48
N PHE A 371 7.33 29.94 30.78
CA PHE A 371 7.12 29.72 29.36
C PHE A 371 5.93 28.79 29.15
N ILE A 372 4.90 29.31 28.47
CA ILE A 372 3.67 28.59 28.14
C ILE A 372 3.39 28.66 26.64
N ASN A 373 2.38 27.94 26.14
CA ASN A 373 1.94 27.98 24.73
C ASN A 373 3.05 27.56 23.75
N TRP A 374 3.57 26.36 23.95
CA TRP A 374 4.58 25.75 23.11
C TRP A 374 3.96 25.29 21.79
N LYS A 375 4.09 26.12 20.75
CA LYS A 375 3.42 25.90 19.46
C LYS A 375 4.33 25.17 18.46
N VAL A 376 3.77 24.14 17.82
CA VAL A 376 4.34 23.47 16.65
C VAL A 376 3.41 23.63 15.44
N GLU A 377 3.97 23.84 14.27
CA GLU A 377 3.24 23.82 12.99
C GLU A 377 3.88 22.75 12.09
N TRP A 378 3.05 22.01 11.36
CA TRP A 378 3.54 21.07 10.36
C TRP A 378 2.88 21.33 9.01
N LYS A 379 3.64 21.08 7.96
CA LYS A 379 3.14 20.97 6.60
C LYS A 379 3.90 19.86 5.88
N TYR A 380 3.12 18.91 5.39
CA TYR A 380 3.55 17.82 4.54
C TYR A 380 2.84 17.98 3.19
N SER A 381 3.58 17.78 2.12
CA SER A 381 3.05 17.90 0.76
C SER A 381 3.40 16.65 -0.02
N TYR A 382 2.36 16.04 -0.56
CA TYR A 382 2.40 14.78 -1.27
C TYR A 382 1.97 15.02 -2.71
N GLU A 383 2.61 14.33 -3.65
CA GLU A 383 2.20 14.30 -5.04
C GLU A 383 2.14 12.85 -5.48
N PHE A 384 0.96 12.42 -5.92
CA PHE A 384 0.67 11.08 -6.38
C PHE A 384 0.42 11.10 -7.88
N ALA A 385 0.85 10.06 -8.59
CA ALA A 385 0.50 9.90 -10.00
C ALA A 385 -0.98 9.51 -10.19
N GLU A 386 -1.64 9.04 -9.12
CA GLU A 386 -3.01 8.51 -9.10
C GLU A 386 -3.71 8.82 -7.75
N GLU A 387 -5.02 8.59 -7.61
CA GLU A 387 -5.81 9.01 -6.43
C GLU A 387 -5.36 8.30 -5.13
N PRO A 388 -5.04 9.01 -4.03
CA PRO A 388 -4.47 8.43 -2.81
C PRO A 388 -5.50 7.81 -1.86
N ASP A 389 -5.05 6.81 -1.08
CA ASP A 389 -5.79 6.06 -0.05
C ASP A 389 -6.36 6.92 1.06
N MET A 390 -7.50 6.60 1.65
CA MET A 390 -7.95 7.26 2.89
C MET A 390 -8.08 6.36 4.14
N ASN A 391 -7.94 5.03 4.04
CA ASN A 391 -7.99 4.05 5.14
C ASN A 391 -6.59 3.48 5.49
N GLN A 392 -5.52 3.86 4.80
CA GLN A 392 -4.14 3.80 5.31
C GLN A 392 -3.86 4.83 6.42
N ARG A 393 -4.89 5.22 7.18
CA ARG A 393 -4.64 5.82 8.48
C ARG A 393 -4.02 4.73 9.37
N PRO A 394 -2.97 5.03 10.17
CA PRO A 394 -2.63 4.16 11.29
C PRO A 394 -3.92 3.90 12.07
N THR A 395 -4.32 2.62 12.16
CA THR A 395 -5.68 2.18 12.57
C THR A 395 -5.98 2.44 14.05
N LYS A 396 -5.10 3.17 14.74
CA LYS A 396 -5.34 3.87 16.00
C LYS A 396 -4.48 5.12 16.02
N ARG A 397 -5.02 6.26 15.56
CA ARG A 397 -4.76 7.51 16.28
C ARG A 397 -5.91 7.67 17.25
N THR A 398 -5.67 7.34 18.51
CA THR A 398 -6.37 8.10 19.55
C THR A 398 -5.84 9.51 19.36
N ILE A 399 -6.68 10.41 18.83
CA ILE A 399 -6.45 11.82 19.11
C ILE A 399 -6.79 11.91 20.60
N TYR A 400 -5.76 11.90 21.44
CA TYR A 400 -5.93 12.09 22.88
C TYR A 400 -6.39 13.52 23.16
#